data_AF-A0A1S8C8R8-F1
#
_entry.id   AF-A0A1S8C8R8-F1
#
_cell.length_a   1.000
_cell.length_b   1.000
_cell.length_c   1.000
_cell.angle_alpha   90.00
_cell.angle_beta   90.00
_cell.angle_gamma   90.00
#
_symmetry.space_group_name_H-M   'P 1'
#
loop_
_entity.id
_entity.type
_entity.pdbx_description
1 polymer ?
#
loop_
_entity_poly.entity_id
_entity_poly.type
_entity_poly.pdbx_seq_one_letter_code
_entity_poly.pdbx_strand_id
1 'polypeptide(L)'
;RRRVAETHYAEHRERPFFGSLVEFITSAPLMALVVEGPRAIEAFRALAGATDPVKAGPGTIRGDFALEVQANIVHGSDSPESAAREIGLFFPQL
;
A
#
# COMPACT_ATOMS: atom_id res chain seq x y z
N ARG A 1 -9.74 -13.19 -0.05
CA ARG A 1 -9.32 -11.92 0.61
C ARG A 1 -8.06 -12.15 1.44
N ARG A 2 -8.09 -12.94 2.52
CA ARG A 2 -6.91 -13.23 3.36
C ARG A 2 -5.71 -13.80 2.58
N ARG A 3 -5.91 -14.85 1.78
CA ARG A 3 -4.84 -15.41 0.91
C ARG A 3 -4.17 -14.37 0.00
N VAL A 4 -4.96 -13.45 -0.56
CA VAL A 4 -4.44 -12.38 -1.44
C VAL A 4 -3.59 -11.41 -0.62
N ALA A 5 -4.05 -11.00 0.56
CA ALA A 5 -3.29 -10.17 1.48
C ALA A 5 -1.98 -10.84 1.96
N GLU A 6 -2.01 -12.13 2.28
CA GLU A 6 -0.83 -12.90 2.68
C GLU A 6 0.19 -13.00 1.54
N THR A 7 -0.26 -13.21 0.30
CA THR A 7 0.62 -13.18 -0.88
C THR A 7 1.16 -11.78 -1.13
N HIS A 8 0.33 -10.74 -0.99
CA HIS A 8 0.73 -9.35 -1.17
C HIS A 8 1.86 -8.95 -0.22
N TYR A 9 1.76 -9.35 1.05
CA TYR A 9 2.76 -9.07 2.09
C TYR A 9 3.75 -10.23 2.33
N ALA A 10 3.93 -11.13 1.37
CA ALA A 10 4.75 -12.33 1.55
C ALA A 10 6.20 -12.02 2.00
N GLU A 11 6.75 -10.89 1.57
CA GLU A 11 8.08 -10.38 1.95
C GLU A 11 8.19 -10.05 3.45
N HIS A 12 7.06 -9.87 4.13
CA HIS A 12 6.99 -9.57 5.56
C HIS A 12 6.63 -10.79 6.41
N ARG A 13 6.53 -11.99 5.85
CA ARG A 13 6.00 -13.17 6.54
C ARG A 13 6.71 -13.53 7.85
N GLU A 14 8.01 -13.27 7.95
CA GLU A 14 8.80 -13.54 9.16
C GLU A 14 8.82 -12.36 10.15
N ARG A 15 8.20 -11.23 9.79
CA ARG A 15 8.14 -10.04 10.65
C ARG A 15 7.07 -10.23 11.74
N PRO A 16 7.33 -9.79 12.98
CA PRO A 16 6.38 -9.96 14.09
C PRO A 16 5.02 -9.27 13.85
N PHE A 17 4.97 -8.25 12.98
CA PHE A 17 3.76 -7.52 12.64
C PHE A 17 2.99 -8.09 11.44
N PHE A 18 3.43 -9.20 10.83
CA PHE A 18 2.77 -9.76 9.65
C PHE A 18 1.30 -10.12 9.90
N GLY A 19 1.01 -10.76 11.04
CA GLY A 19 -0.35 -11.15 11.41
C GLY A 19 -1.28 -9.94 11.49
N SER A 20 -0.88 -8.91 12.23
CA SER A 20 -1.64 -7.66 12.35
C SER A 20 -1.82 -6.94 11.02
N LEU A 21 -0.82 -7.01 10.13
CA LEU A 21 -0.90 -6.38 8.81
C LEU A 21 -1.94 -7.06 7.91
N VAL A 22 -1.96 -8.41 7.91
CA VAL A 22 -2.96 -9.19 7.17
C VAL A 22 -4.36 -8.99 7.75
N GLU A 23 -4.50 -8.93 9.07
CA GLU A 23 -5.78 -8.64 9.72
C GLU A 23 -6.28 -7.24 9.36
N PHE A 24 -5.42 -6.23 9.41
CA PHE A 24 -5.79 -4.86 9.10
C PHE A 24 -6.30 -4.72 7.66
N ILE A 25 -5.53 -5.15 6.66
CA ILE A 25 -5.93 -5.02 5.23
C ILE A 25 -7.19 -5.84 4.88
N THR A 26 -7.54 -6.85 5.70
CA THR A 26 -8.76 -7.65 5.49
C THR A 26 -9.93 -7.29 6.39
N SER A 27 -9.76 -6.33 7.31
CA SER A 27 -10.77 -5.90 8.28
C SER A 27 -11.96 -5.15 7.67
N ALA A 28 -11.76 -4.53 6.50
CA ALA A 28 -12.77 -3.74 5.80
C ALA A 28 -12.61 -3.84 4.27
N PRO A 29 -13.64 -3.47 3.49
CA PRO A 29 -13.49 -3.30 2.05
C PRO A 29 -12.41 -2.26 1.72
N LEU A 30 -11.62 -2.54 0.67
CA LEU A 30 -10.64 -1.61 0.12
C LEU A 30 -11.00 -1.25 -1.32
N MET A 31 -10.42 -0.15 -1.80
CA MET A 31 -10.44 0.23 -3.20
C MET A 31 -9.07 -0.05 -3.82
N ALA A 32 -9.00 -0.99 -4.75
CA ALA A 32 -7.80 -1.25 -5.55
C ALA A 32 -7.87 -0.46 -6.86
N LEU A 33 -6.75 0.11 -7.27
CA LEU A 33 -6.63 0.93 -8.49
C LEU A 33 -5.32 0.59 -9.21
N VAL A 34 -5.33 0.69 -10.54
CA VAL A 34 -4.10 0.74 -11.37
C VAL A 34 -3.99 2.15 -11.91
N VAL A 35 -2.85 2.80 -11.67
CA VAL A 35 -2.59 4.18 -12.10
C VAL A 35 -1.48 4.16 -13.14
N GLU A 36 -1.74 4.77 -14.29
CA GLU A 36 -0.80 4.89 -15.41
C GLU A 36 -0.37 6.35 -15.60
N GLY A 37 0.89 6.56 -16.00
CA GLY A 37 1.40 7.86 -16.39
C GLY A 37 2.93 7.95 -16.27
N PRO A 38 3.52 9.06 -16.73
CA PRO A 38 4.95 9.30 -16.58
C PRO A 38 5.37 9.25 -15.11
N ARG A 39 6.29 8.35 -14.77
CA ARG A 39 6.81 8.16 -13.41
C ARG A 39 5.71 7.89 -12.37
N ALA A 40 4.65 7.15 -12.73
CA ALA A 40 3.47 6.92 -11.91
C ALA A 40 3.78 6.47 -10.46
N ILE A 41 4.75 5.57 -10.28
CA ILE A 41 5.17 5.10 -8.94
C ILE A 41 5.71 6.25 -8.10
N GLU A 42 6.67 7.02 -8.63
CA GLU A 42 7.25 8.18 -7.94
C GLU A 42 6.17 9.22 -7.63
N ALA A 43 5.32 9.53 -8.62
CA ALA A 43 4.25 10.51 -8.48
C ALA A 43 3.23 10.10 -7.40
N PHE A 44 2.79 8.85 -7.40
CA PHE A 44 1.85 8.35 -6.40
C PHE A 44 2.50 8.33 -5.00
N ARG A 45 3.76 7.93 -4.88
CA ARG A 45 4.46 7.94 -3.59
C ARG A 45 4.63 9.35 -3.03
N ALA A 46 4.89 10.33 -3.88
CA ALA A 46 4.92 11.74 -3.50
C ALA A 46 3.55 12.23 -3.01
N LEU A 47 2.46 11.84 -3.72
CA LEU A 47 1.09 12.16 -3.32
C LEU A 47 0.69 11.48 -1.99
N ALA A 48 1.10 10.22 -1.80
CA ALA A 48 0.79 9.45 -0.60
C ALA A 48 1.48 10.02 0.64
N GLY A 49 2.73 10.50 0.51
CA GLY A 49 3.55 10.97 1.62
C GLY A 49 4.31 9.86 2.35
N ALA A 50 5.15 10.24 3.31
CA ALA A 50 5.98 9.30 4.07
C ALA A 50 5.13 8.23 4.79
N THR A 51 5.67 7.02 4.95
CA THR A 51 4.97 5.90 5.63
C THR A 51 4.55 6.25 7.06
N ASP A 52 5.37 7.03 7.75
CA ASP A 52 5.09 7.61 9.05
C ASP A 52 4.35 8.95 8.86
N PRO A 53 3.06 9.06 9.25
CA PRO A 53 2.27 10.28 9.05
C PRO A 53 2.89 11.53 9.67
N VAL A 54 3.60 11.38 10.80
CA VAL A 54 4.28 12.50 11.48
C VAL A 54 5.40 13.09 10.62
N LYS A 55 5.97 12.29 9.73
CA LYS A 55 7.02 12.69 8.78
C LYS A 55 6.47 13.01 7.39
N ALA A 56 5.17 12.82 7.15
CA ALA A 56 4.55 13.13 5.88
C ALA A 56 4.30 14.64 5.78
N GLY A 57 4.56 15.22 4.60
CA GLY A 57 4.37 16.65 4.39
C GLY A 57 2.89 17.03 4.35
N PRO A 58 2.52 18.25 4.79
CA PRO A 58 1.16 18.78 4.59
C PRO A 58 0.77 18.76 3.10
N GLY A 59 -0.49 18.43 2.80
CA GLY A 59 -1.00 18.27 1.44
C GLY A 59 -0.80 16.87 0.84
N THR A 60 -0.10 15.97 1.54
CA THR A 60 -0.03 14.54 1.16
C THR A 60 -1.17 13.78 1.83
N ILE A 61 -1.60 12.66 1.25
CA ILE A 61 -2.71 11.87 1.80
C ILE A 61 -2.45 11.47 3.25
N ARG A 62 -1.23 10.99 3.55
CA ARG A 62 -0.87 10.60 4.93
C ARG A 62 -0.68 11.79 5.85
N GLY A 63 -0.11 12.89 5.35
CA GLY A 63 0.08 14.11 6.15
C GLY A 63 -1.25 14.74 6.59
N ASP A 64 -2.27 14.67 5.73
CA ASP A 64 -3.55 15.32 6.00
C ASP A 64 -4.55 14.41 6.74
N PHE A 65 -4.47 13.08 6.55
CA PHE A 65 -5.55 12.17 6.99
C PHE A 65 -5.11 11.00 7.87
N ALA A 66 -3.81 10.70 7.99
CA ALA A 66 -3.34 9.57 8.81
C ALA A 66 -2.84 10.03 10.18
N LEU A 67 -3.04 9.18 11.19
CA LEU A 67 -2.57 9.43 12.56
C LEU A 67 -1.49 8.44 13.01
N GLU A 68 -1.51 7.21 12.50
CA GLU A 68 -0.65 6.12 12.93
C GLU A 68 -0.04 5.37 11.74
N VAL A 69 1.17 4.84 11.93
CA VAL A 69 1.91 4.08 10.89
C VAL A 69 1.12 2.85 10.42
N GLN A 70 0.44 2.16 11.33
CA GLN A 70 -0.30 0.94 11.03
C GLN A 70 -1.60 1.21 10.25
N ALA A 71 -2.14 2.43 10.34
CA ALA A 71 -3.40 2.83 9.72
C ALA A 71 -3.20 4.09 8.84
N ASN A 72 -2.23 4.02 7.92
CA ASN A 72 -1.79 5.16 7.12
C ASN A 72 -2.57 5.36 5.79
N ILE A 73 -3.82 4.92 5.75
CA ILE A 73 -4.85 5.20 4.72
C ILE A 73 -4.60 4.58 3.33
N VAL A 74 -3.40 4.69 2.76
CA VAL A 74 -3.10 4.27 1.38
C VAL A 74 -1.86 3.38 1.28
N HIS A 75 -1.91 2.43 0.34
CA HIS A 75 -0.76 1.64 -0.12
C HIS A 75 -0.40 2.05 -1.55
N GLY A 76 0.88 1.95 -1.89
CA GLY A 76 1.37 2.11 -3.26
C GLY A 76 2.68 1.40 -3.45
N SER A 77 2.85 0.76 -4.60
CA SER A 77 4.05 0.02 -4.96
C SER A 77 5.29 0.91 -4.85
N ASP A 78 6.43 0.31 -4.46
CA ASP A 78 7.70 1.02 -4.25
C ASP A 78 8.68 0.91 -5.42
N SER A 79 8.46 -0.04 -6.32
CA SER A 79 9.27 -0.27 -7.51
C SER A 79 8.44 -0.82 -8.68
N PRO A 80 8.97 -0.79 -9.92
CA PRO A 80 8.34 -1.42 -11.07
C PRO A 80 8.05 -2.92 -10.86
N GLU A 81 8.96 -3.64 -10.19
CA GLU A 81 8.83 -5.06 -9.88
C GLU A 81 7.69 -5.31 -8.88
N SER A 82 7.57 -4.46 -7.85
CA SER A 82 6.44 -4.48 -6.91
C SER A 82 5.13 -4.15 -7.62
N ALA A 83 5.11 -3.13 -8.48
CA ALA A 83 3.92 -2.77 -9.24
C ALA A 83 3.43 -3.92 -10.14
N ALA A 84 4.33 -4.56 -10.90
CA ALA A 84 3.97 -5.68 -11.76
C ALA A 84 3.39 -6.87 -10.97
N ARG A 85 4.02 -7.22 -9.83
CA ARG A 85 3.55 -8.28 -8.93
C ARG A 85 2.17 -7.95 -8.35
N GLU A 86 1.99 -6.74 -7.85
CA GLU A 86 0.76 -6.29 -7.21
C GLU A 86 -0.39 -6.20 -8.20
N ILE A 87 -0.16 -5.64 -9.40
CA ILE A 87 -1.17 -5.58 -10.47
C ILE A 87 -1.63 -6.99 -10.85
N GLY A 88 -0.70 -7.91 -11.13
CA GLY A 88 -1.05 -9.30 -11.47
C GLY A 88 -1.76 -10.06 -10.35
N LEU A 89 -1.56 -9.65 -9.09
CA LEU A 89 -2.23 -10.25 -7.93
C LEU A 89 -3.67 -9.73 -7.75
N PHE A 90 -3.88 -8.42 -7.87
CA PHE A 90 -5.20 -7.79 -7.64
C PHE A 90 -6.07 -7.76 -8.90
N PHE A 91 -5.47 -7.77 -10.08
CA PHE A 91 -6.13 -7.70 -11.38
C PHE A 91 -5.57 -8.75 -12.35
N PRO A 92 -5.76 -10.06 -12.10
CA PRO A 92 -5.15 -11.13 -12.89
C PRO A 92 -5.66 -11.26 -14.35
N GLN A 93 -6.63 -10.43 -14.75
CA GLN A 93 -7.16 -10.37 -16.12
C GLN A 93 -6.74 -9.10 -16.89
N LEU A 94 -5.96 -8.21 -16.27
CA LEU A 94 -5.29 -7.09 -16.93
C LEU A 94 -3.98 -7.58 -17.55
#